data_AF-A0A951YDM9-F1
#
_entry.id   AF-A0A951YDM9-F1
#
_cell.length_a   1.000
_cell.length_b   1.000
_cell.length_c   1.000
_cell.angle_alpha   90.00
_cell.angle_beta   90.00
_cell.angle_gamma   90.00
#
_symmetry.space_group_name_H-M   'P 1'
#
loop_
_entity.id
_entity.type
_entity.pdbx_description
1 polymer ?
#
loop_
_entity_poly.entity_id
_entity_poly.type
_entity_poly.pdbx_seq_one_letter_code
_entity_poly.pdbx_strand_id
1 'polypeptide(L)'
;MYKKLYYTGFLAYACLLALAVVFYKERTILLDNSLLLFEMLKDGDFSIGRNRIIGIFPQLLPLLATKFVLSLKWVMISYSAGYMLYHVVCYALCGLLKNYRLGIALLLVNTLIVAHTFFWHLSELGLGISLMFPLFALIVDAQHRLSKPVVYALLTAGTAILVFSHPLIVFPFYFFCAFAWLNKSLDTDKRLLTVVIVLFTVGFLAKTFLMPDSYENNSMGQLANFKWYYPDYFKTYSNIRFFDNWFYVYYWLPVFYIAALVFYAVKKRWMLFLLVLLSSFVYSQIVNISYPEY
;
A
#
# COMPACT_ATOMS: atom_id res chain seq x y z
N MET A 1 4.07 18.21 -18.61
CA MET A 1 3.42 16.90 -18.84
C MET A 1 2.77 16.34 -17.57
N TYR A 2 3.55 15.96 -16.54
CA TYR A 2 3.04 15.32 -15.32
C TYR A 2 1.88 16.05 -14.62
N LYS A 3 1.93 17.38 -14.51
CA LYS A 3 0.85 18.17 -13.90
C LYS A 3 -0.52 17.97 -14.58
N LYS A 4 -0.56 17.97 -15.92
CA LYS A 4 -1.81 17.75 -16.67
C LYS A 4 -2.34 16.33 -16.45
N LEU A 5 -1.46 15.33 -16.57
CA LEU A 5 -1.80 13.92 -16.35
C LEU A 5 -2.26 13.64 -14.92
N TYR A 6 -1.69 14.35 -13.94
CA TYR A 6 -2.15 14.29 -12.56
C TYR A 6 -3.59 14.82 -12.42
N TYR A 7 -3.94 15.96 -13.01
CA TYR A 7 -5.32 16.44 -12.92
C TYR A 7 -6.33 15.52 -13.61
N THR A 8 -5.95 14.86 -14.71
CA THR A 8 -6.81 13.84 -15.33
C THR A 8 -6.99 12.61 -14.44
N GLY A 9 -6.06 12.33 -13.52
CA GLY A 9 -6.19 11.24 -12.55
C GLY A 9 -7.39 11.38 -11.61
N PHE A 10 -7.86 12.61 -11.34
CA PHE A 10 -9.10 12.81 -10.59
C PHE A 10 -10.33 12.25 -11.30
N LEU A 11 -10.34 12.19 -12.64
CA LEU A 11 -11.42 11.54 -13.39
C LEU A 11 -11.44 10.04 -13.10
N ALA A 12 -10.27 9.39 -13.10
CA ALA A 12 -10.16 7.97 -12.76
C ALA A 12 -10.63 7.69 -11.32
N TYR A 13 -10.22 8.53 -10.35
CA TYR A 13 -10.70 8.43 -8.98
C TYR A 13 -12.20 8.71 -8.84
N ALA A 14 -12.75 9.65 -9.60
CA ALA A 14 -14.19 9.91 -9.62
C ALA A 14 -14.96 8.69 -10.13
N CYS A 15 -14.46 8.04 -11.19
CA CYS A 15 -15.01 6.78 -11.68
C CYS A 15 -14.92 5.68 -10.60
N LEU A 16 -13.76 5.49 -9.97
CA LEU A 16 -13.59 4.50 -8.90
C LEU A 16 -14.48 4.76 -7.69
N LEU A 17 -14.69 6.03 -7.32
CA LEU A 17 -15.57 6.42 -6.24
C LEU A 17 -17.04 6.17 -6.60
N ALA A 18 -17.46 6.50 -7.83
CA ALA A 18 -18.78 6.17 -8.32
C ALA A 18 -19.03 4.66 -8.30
N LEU A 19 -18.05 3.86 -8.75
CA LEU A 19 -18.10 2.40 -8.68
C LEU A 19 -18.16 1.91 -7.22
N ALA A 20 -17.44 2.54 -6.29
CA ALA A 20 -17.48 2.18 -4.87
C ALA A 20 -18.87 2.45 -4.24
N VAL A 21 -19.55 3.50 -4.69
CA VAL A 21 -20.93 3.82 -4.28
C VAL A 21 -21.94 2.87 -4.94
N VAL A 22 -21.78 2.54 -6.22
CA VAL A 22 -22.68 1.62 -6.94
C VAL A 22 -22.58 0.21 -6.39
N PHE A 23 -21.36 -0.31 -6.25
CA PHE A 23 -21.07 -1.67 -5.77
C PHE A 23 -20.84 -1.73 -4.26
N TYR A 24 -21.50 -0.87 -3.49
CA TYR A 24 -21.26 -0.77 -2.06
C TYR A 24 -21.63 -2.06 -1.31
N LYS A 25 -22.64 -2.80 -1.79
CA LYS A 25 -23.09 -4.05 -1.15
C LYS A 25 -22.04 -5.15 -1.33
N GLU A 26 -21.61 -5.37 -2.56
CA GLU A 26 -20.58 -6.35 -2.93
C GLU A 26 -19.29 -6.04 -2.19
N ARG A 27 -18.94 -4.75 -2.05
CA ARG A 27 -17.75 -4.34 -1.32
C ARG A 27 -17.87 -4.58 0.19
N THR A 28 -19.02 -4.31 0.81
CA THR A 28 -19.15 -4.35 2.28
C THR A 28 -19.62 -5.68 2.86
N ILE A 29 -20.25 -6.55 2.07
CA ILE A 29 -20.75 -7.85 2.52
C ILE A 29 -19.71 -8.97 2.26
N LEU A 30 -18.72 -8.72 1.40
CA LEU A 30 -17.73 -9.72 1.00
C LEU A 30 -16.69 -9.99 2.11
N LEU A 31 -16.54 -11.27 2.48
CA LEU A 31 -15.49 -11.78 3.37
C LEU A 31 -15.46 -11.02 4.72
N ASP A 32 -14.26 -10.67 5.20
CA ASP A 32 -14.03 -10.01 6.49
C ASP A 32 -14.71 -8.64 6.61
N ASN A 33 -15.09 -8.00 5.50
CA ASN A 33 -15.70 -6.67 5.51
C ASN A 33 -17.04 -6.67 6.24
N SER A 34 -17.82 -7.76 6.13
CA SER A 34 -19.10 -7.86 6.82
C SER A 34 -18.92 -7.99 8.33
N LEU A 35 -17.87 -8.68 8.76
CA LEU A 35 -17.56 -8.87 10.18
C LEU A 35 -17.15 -7.54 10.81
N LEU A 36 -16.22 -6.80 10.20
CA LEU A 36 -15.77 -5.51 10.73
C LEU A 36 -16.89 -4.46 10.72
N LEU A 37 -17.75 -4.46 9.68
CA LEU A 37 -18.91 -3.59 9.65
C LEU A 37 -19.88 -3.94 10.79
N PHE A 38 -20.12 -5.22 11.05
CA PHE A 38 -20.96 -5.67 12.14
C PHE A 38 -20.40 -5.26 13.51
N GLU A 39 -19.10 -5.46 13.75
CA GLU A 39 -18.44 -5.04 14.97
C GLU A 39 -18.54 -3.52 15.18
N MET A 40 -18.30 -2.72 14.14
CA MET A 40 -18.43 -1.27 14.19
C MET A 40 -19.86 -0.83 14.56
N LEU A 41 -20.87 -1.50 13.99
CA LEU A 41 -22.28 -1.21 14.29
C LEU A 41 -22.67 -1.66 15.71
N LYS A 42 -22.16 -2.80 16.17
CA LYS A 42 -22.44 -3.37 17.49
C LYS A 42 -21.82 -2.52 18.60
N ASP A 43 -20.55 -2.14 18.44
CA ASP A 43 -19.77 -1.47 19.49
C ASP A 43 -19.84 0.06 19.40
N GLY A 44 -20.29 0.61 18.27
CA GLY A 44 -20.39 2.06 18.07
C GLY A 44 -19.04 2.77 18.06
N ASP A 45 -17.96 2.01 17.79
CA ASP A 45 -16.57 2.47 17.75
C ASP A 45 -15.82 1.86 16.55
N PHE A 46 -14.56 2.24 16.35
CA PHE A 46 -13.71 1.67 15.31
C PHE A 46 -13.51 0.17 15.50
N SER A 47 -13.68 -0.61 14.43
CA SER A 47 -13.32 -2.03 14.41
C SER A 47 -11.91 -2.17 13.81
N ILE A 48 -10.90 -2.12 14.69
CA ILE A 48 -9.49 -2.23 14.31
C ILE A 48 -8.99 -3.63 14.63
N GLY A 49 -8.83 -4.47 13.62
CA GLY A 49 -8.19 -5.77 13.77
C GLY A 49 -6.68 -5.66 13.97
N ARG A 50 -6.10 -6.53 14.82
CA ARG A 50 -4.66 -6.82 14.89
C ARG A 50 -3.74 -5.59 15.04
N ASN A 51 -4.19 -4.57 15.80
CA ASN A 51 -3.48 -3.31 16.02
C ASN A 51 -3.16 -2.54 14.72
N ARG A 52 -3.97 -2.70 13.66
CA ARG A 52 -3.77 -2.05 12.37
C ARG A 52 -4.42 -0.67 12.29
N ILE A 53 -3.83 0.28 13.01
CA ILE A 53 -4.39 1.64 13.27
C ILE A 53 -4.75 2.40 11.98
N ILE A 54 -4.11 2.10 10.85
CA ILE A 54 -4.41 2.74 9.57
C ILE A 54 -5.87 2.53 9.12
N GLY A 55 -6.55 1.48 9.61
CA GLY A 55 -7.97 1.22 9.35
C GLY A 55 -8.92 2.30 9.90
N ILE A 56 -8.47 3.14 10.83
CA ILE A 56 -9.29 4.23 11.40
C ILE A 56 -9.73 5.21 10.30
N PHE A 57 -8.82 5.61 9.42
CA PHE A 57 -9.09 6.68 8.45
C PHE A 57 -10.29 6.39 7.54
N PRO A 58 -10.39 5.23 6.87
CA PRO A 58 -11.57 4.91 6.06
C PRO A 58 -12.83 4.65 6.89
N GLN A 59 -12.70 4.27 8.16
CA GLN A 59 -13.83 4.00 9.06
C GLN A 59 -14.44 5.27 9.68
N LEU A 60 -13.80 6.44 9.57
CA LEU A 60 -14.34 7.69 10.11
C LEU A 60 -15.75 8.01 9.57
N LEU A 61 -15.96 7.89 8.26
CA LEU A 61 -17.24 8.22 7.61
C LEU A 61 -18.39 7.26 7.98
N PRO A 62 -18.23 5.93 7.93
CA PRO A 62 -19.28 5.03 8.41
C PRO A 62 -19.55 5.17 9.89
N LEU A 63 -18.53 5.40 10.72
CA LEU A 63 -18.75 5.60 12.15
C LEU A 63 -19.57 6.86 12.44
N LEU A 64 -19.31 7.96 11.73
CA LEU A 64 -20.14 9.16 11.81
C LEU A 64 -21.57 8.88 11.34
N ALA A 65 -21.76 8.14 10.24
CA ALA A 65 -23.09 7.75 9.76
C ALA A 65 -23.87 6.92 10.80
N THR A 66 -23.19 6.00 11.49
CA THR A 66 -23.77 5.22 12.60
C THR A 66 -24.16 6.12 13.77
N LYS A 67 -23.29 7.06 14.18
CA LYS A 67 -23.56 8.00 15.28
C LYS A 67 -24.70 8.97 14.97
N PHE A 68 -24.89 9.34 13.71
CA PHE A 68 -26.06 10.11 13.25
C PHE A 68 -27.30 9.26 13.01
N VAL A 69 -27.27 7.97 13.36
CA VAL A 69 -28.41 7.04 13.22
C VAL A 69 -28.93 6.99 11.79
N LEU A 70 -28.04 7.10 10.80
CA LEU A 70 -28.41 6.95 9.40
C LEU A 70 -28.77 5.49 9.11
N SER A 71 -29.63 5.26 8.11
CA SER A 71 -29.99 3.91 7.69
C SER A 71 -28.75 3.08 7.31
N LEU A 72 -28.81 1.76 7.51
CA LEU A 72 -27.73 0.82 7.16
C LEU A 72 -27.18 1.02 5.73
N LYS A 73 -28.05 1.35 4.78
CA LYS A 73 -27.65 1.69 3.40
C LYS A 73 -26.57 2.78 3.36
N TRP A 74 -26.76 3.87 4.10
CA TRP A 74 -25.83 4.99 4.11
C TRP A 74 -24.53 4.67 4.86
N VAL A 75 -24.60 3.88 5.92
CA VAL A 75 -23.41 3.37 6.62
C VAL A 75 -22.56 2.51 5.67
N MET A 76 -23.17 1.58 4.94
CA MET A 76 -22.45 0.73 3.99
C MET A 76 -21.87 1.53 2.81
N ILE A 77 -22.62 2.51 2.28
CA ILE A 77 -22.12 3.41 1.22
C ILE A 77 -20.90 4.20 1.72
N SER A 78 -20.99 4.82 2.90
CA SER A 78 -19.89 5.61 3.45
C SER A 78 -18.70 4.73 3.84
N TYR A 79 -18.92 3.49 4.26
CA TYR A 79 -17.85 2.51 4.50
C TYR A 79 -17.10 2.19 3.21
N SER A 80 -17.83 1.76 2.17
CA SER A 80 -17.25 1.45 0.85
C SER A 80 -16.51 2.64 0.24
N ALA A 81 -17.12 3.83 0.26
CA ALA A 81 -16.56 5.06 -0.28
C ALA A 81 -15.39 5.58 0.56
N GLY A 82 -15.38 5.37 1.88
CA GLY A 82 -14.34 5.82 2.80
C GLY A 82 -12.95 5.31 2.43
N TYR A 83 -12.83 4.04 2.04
CA TYR A 83 -11.57 3.47 1.55
C TYR A 83 -11.10 4.13 0.25
N MET A 84 -12.02 4.36 -0.70
CA MET A 84 -11.64 5.04 -1.94
C MET A 84 -11.23 6.50 -1.69
N LEU A 85 -11.97 7.21 -0.82
CA LEU A 85 -11.66 8.58 -0.44
C LEU A 85 -10.30 8.70 0.24
N TYR A 86 -9.90 7.72 1.06
CA TYR A 86 -8.56 7.68 1.64
C TYR A 86 -7.48 7.71 0.55
N HIS A 87 -7.59 6.87 -0.47
CA HIS A 87 -6.67 6.87 -1.61
C HIS A 87 -6.66 8.21 -2.36
N VAL A 88 -7.84 8.84 -2.53
CA VAL A 88 -7.98 10.18 -3.14
C VAL A 88 -7.27 11.25 -2.30
N VAL A 89 -7.38 11.19 -0.98
CA VAL A 89 -6.69 12.12 -0.07
C VAL A 89 -5.18 11.96 -0.19
N CYS A 90 -4.65 10.74 -0.13
CA CYS A 90 -3.22 10.49 -0.34
C CYS A 90 -2.73 10.99 -1.70
N TYR A 91 -3.52 10.78 -2.76
CA TYR A 91 -3.25 11.30 -4.09
C TYR A 91 -3.22 12.83 -4.13
N ALA A 92 -4.23 13.48 -3.54
CA ALA A 92 -4.33 14.93 -3.43
C ALA A 92 -3.14 15.54 -2.69
N LEU A 93 -2.71 14.92 -1.59
CA LEU A 93 -1.54 15.33 -0.80
C LEU A 93 -0.27 15.34 -1.67
N CYS A 94 -0.04 14.35 -2.52
CA CYS A 94 1.08 14.38 -3.48
C CYS A 94 1.04 15.62 -4.40
N GLY A 95 -0.15 16.00 -4.89
CA GLY A 95 -0.32 17.19 -5.72
C GLY A 95 -0.19 18.51 -4.97
N LEU A 96 -0.63 18.58 -3.70
CA LEU A 96 -0.43 19.74 -2.83
C LEU A 96 1.06 19.99 -2.57
N LEU A 97 1.83 18.90 -2.39
CA LEU A 97 3.28 18.93 -2.31
C LEU A 97 3.96 19.17 -3.68
N LYS A 98 3.17 19.26 -4.76
CA LYS A 98 3.58 19.38 -6.17
C LYS A 98 4.45 18.24 -6.69
N ASN A 99 4.46 17.10 -5.99
CA ASN A 99 5.07 15.87 -6.48
C ASN A 99 4.05 15.06 -7.30
N TYR A 100 3.72 15.59 -8.47
CA TYR A 100 2.76 14.97 -9.39
C TYR A 100 3.21 13.60 -9.88
N ARG A 101 4.51 13.33 -9.91
CA ARG A 101 5.08 12.04 -10.35
C ARG A 101 4.71 10.93 -9.38
N LEU A 102 4.90 11.15 -8.08
CA LEU A 102 4.49 10.21 -7.05
C LEU A 102 2.96 10.07 -6.98
N GLY A 103 2.22 11.16 -7.20
CA GLY A 103 0.77 11.09 -7.35
C GLY A 103 0.36 10.14 -8.49
N ILE A 104 0.91 10.32 -9.69
CA ILE A 104 0.62 9.44 -10.84
C ILE A 104 1.02 7.99 -10.55
N ALA A 105 2.15 7.75 -9.88
CA ALA A 105 2.54 6.41 -9.48
C ALA A 105 1.51 5.76 -8.52
N LEU A 106 0.98 6.51 -7.55
CA LEU A 106 -0.11 6.05 -6.69
C LEU A 106 -1.39 5.74 -7.48
N LEU A 107 -1.73 6.57 -8.48
CA LEU A 107 -2.86 6.29 -9.36
C LEU A 107 -2.68 4.95 -10.09
N LEU A 108 -1.49 4.69 -10.65
CA LEU A 108 -1.20 3.43 -11.34
C LEU A 108 -1.23 2.24 -10.39
N VAL A 109 -0.76 2.40 -9.15
CA VAL A 109 -0.92 1.35 -8.12
C VAL A 109 -2.40 1.02 -7.95
N ASN A 110 -3.24 2.02 -7.69
CA ASN A 110 -4.66 1.83 -7.39
C ASN A 110 -5.52 1.37 -8.58
N THR A 111 -5.06 1.59 -9.82
CA THR A 111 -5.84 1.27 -11.04
C THR A 111 -5.30 0.09 -11.83
N LEU A 112 -4.00 -0.21 -11.77
CA LEU A 112 -3.38 -1.29 -12.53
C LEU A 112 -2.93 -2.45 -11.64
N ILE A 113 -2.31 -2.16 -10.50
CA ILE A 113 -1.67 -3.19 -9.67
C ILE A 113 -2.70 -3.87 -8.76
N VAL A 114 -3.52 -3.07 -8.07
CA VAL A 114 -4.51 -3.58 -7.11
C VAL A 114 -5.94 -3.59 -7.66
N ALA A 115 -6.10 -3.58 -8.99
CA ALA A 115 -7.42 -3.55 -9.64
C ALA A 115 -8.31 -4.75 -9.23
N HIS A 116 -7.71 -5.94 -9.11
CA HIS A 116 -8.43 -7.17 -8.77
C HIS A 116 -8.89 -7.22 -7.31
N THR A 117 -8.30 -6.39 -6.43
CA THR A 117 -8.73 -6.29 -5.03
C THR A 117 -9.74 -5.17 -4.82
N PHE A 118 -10.32 -4.60 -5.89
CA PHE A 118 -11.33 -3.54 -5.76
C PHE A 118 -12.46 -3.96 -4.81
N PHE A 119 -13.02 -5.17 -4.97
CA PHE A 119 -14.12 -5.64 -4.10
C PHE A 119 -13.66 -6.00 -2.68
N TRP A 120 -12.40 -6.41 -2.50
CA TRP A 120 -11.80 -6.68 -1.20
C TRP A 120 -11.01 -5.47 -0.69
N HIS A 121 -11.75 -4.45 -0.26
CA HIS A 121 -11.22 -3.12 -0.03
C HIS A 121 -10.52 -2.92 1.34
N LEU A 122 -10.63 -3.88 2.26
CA LEU A 122 -10.11 -3.79 3.62
C LEU A 122 -8.58 -3.82 3.73
N SER A 123 -7.87 -4.21 2.67
CA SER A 123 -6.42 -4.40 2.70
C SER A 123 -5.66 -3.23 3.32
N GLU A 124 -5.19 -3.40 4.56
CA GLU A 124 -4.45 -2.36 5.29
C GLU A 124 -3.06 -2.13 4.68
N LEU A 125 -2.53 -3.13 3.98
CA LEU A 125 -1.34 -3.00 3.15
C LEU A 125 -1.56 -1.96 2.03
N GLY A 126 -2.71 -2.01 1.35
CA GLY A 126 -3.06 -1.04 0.30
C GLY A 126 -3.19 0.39 0.83
N LEU A 127 -3.77 0.55 2.02
CA LEU A 127 -3.81 1.83 2.74
C LEU A 127 -2.38 2.31 3.09
N GLY A 128 -1.55 1.41 3.62
CA GLY A 128 -0.16 1.71 3.98
C GLY A 128 0.66 2.16 2.78
N ILE A 129 0.58 1.44 1.66
CA ILE A 129 1.23 1.82 0.41
C ILE A 129 0.76 3.21 -0.03
N SER A 130 -0.53 3.51 0.09
CA SER A 130 -1.06 4.82 -0.29
C SER A 130 -0.53 5.96 0.58
N LEU A 131 -0.38 5.74 1.89
CA LEU A 131 0.23 6.71 2.82
C LEU A 131 1.72 6.94 2.51
N MET A 132 2.43 5.93 2.02
CA MET A 132 3.85 6.09 1.69
C MET A 132 4.09 7.16 0.63
N PHE A 133 3.26 7.25 -0.41
CA PHE A 133 3.49 8.21 -1.51
C PHE A 133 3.55 9.68 -1.06
N PRO A 134 2.59 10.22 -0.28
CA PRO A 134 2.71 11.57 0.25
C PRO A 134 3.83 11.73 1.27
N LEU A 135 4.19 10.70 2.05
CA LEU A 135 5.35 10.76 2.95
C LEU A 135 6.66 10.87 2.16
N PHE A 136 6.85 10.06 1.12
CA PHE A 136 8.00 10.17 0.24
C PHE A 136 7.97 11.46 -0.57
N ALA A 137 6.81 12.01 -0.90
CA ALA A 137 6.71 13.33 -1.51
C ALA A 137 7.25 14.45 -0.62
N LEU A 138 7.22 14.33 0.72
CA LEU A 138 7.87 15.29 1.62
C LEU A 138 9.39 15.23 1.56
N ILE A 139 9.94 14.05 1.27
CA ILE A 139 11.39 13.77 1.21
C ILE A 139 11.95 14.07 -0.18
N VAL A 140 11.15 13.85 -1.22
CA VAL A 140 11.52 13.92 -2.63
C VAL A 140 10.85 15.12 -3.29
N ASP A 141 11.64 16.02 -3.86
CA ASP A 141 11.21 17.17 -4.67
C ASP A 141 10.29 18.21 -3.96
N ALA A 142 9.97 18.08 -2.66
CA ALA A 142 9.09 19.02 -1.93
C ALA A 142 9.68 19.65 -0.65
N GLN A 143 10.94 19.35 -0.31
CA GLN A 143 11.63 19.76 0.93
C GLN A 143 11.69 21.28 1.19
N HIS A 144 11.33 22.12 0.21
CA HIS A 144 11.38 23.58 0.32
C HIS A 144 10.03 24.27 0.48
N ARG A 145 8.91 23.53 0.58
CA ARG A 145 7.56 24.13 0.63
C ARG A 145 6.96 24.27 2.02
N LEU A 146 7.38 23.41 2.94
CA LEU A 146 6.92 23.41 4.32
C LEU A 146 8.11 23.76 5.22
N SER A 147 7.83 24.32 6.39
CA SER A 147 8.87 24.55 7.39
C SER A 147 9.42 23.20 7.88
N LYS A 148 10.72 23.14 8.19
CA LYS A 148 11.37 21.91 8.66
C LYS A 148 10.63 21.25 9.84
N PRO A 149 10.19 21.99 10.89
CA PRO A 149 9.45 21.37 12.00
C PRO A 149 8.16 20.66 11.55
N VAL A 150 7.41 21.25 10.61
CA VAL A 150 6.20 20.64 10.06
C VAL A 150 6.53 19.37 9.29
N VAL A 151 7.59 19.39 8.47
CA VAL A 151 8.05 18.18 7.75
C VAL A 151 8.42 17.06 8.72
N TYR A 152 9.22 17.35 9.75
CA TYR A 152 9.58 16.34 10.77
C TYR A 152 8.35 15.81 11.51
N ALA A 153 7.40 16.68 11.90
CA ALA A 153 6.18 16.25 12.58
C ALA A 153 5.33 15.32 11.69
N LEU A 154 5.12 15.67 10.42
CA LEU A 154 4.38 14.86 9.46
C LEU A 154 5.06 13.53 9.17
N LEU A 155 6.40 13.53 9.00
CA LEU A 155 7.17 12.31 8.77
C LEU A 155 7.13 11.39 9.98
N THR A 156 7.29 11.92 11.20
CA THR A 156 7.20 11.11 12.42
C THR A 156 5.81 10.51 12.59
N ALA A 157 4.75 11.33 12.50
CA ALA A 157 3.38 10.87 12.65
C ALA A 157 3.00 9.84 11.56
N GLY A 158 3.32 10.13 10.30
CA GLY A 158 3.04 9.23 9.18
C GLY A 158 3.83 7.92 9.24
N THR A 159 5.10 7.97 9.65
CA THR A 159 5.91 6.76 9.83
C THR A 159 5.40 5.91 10.97
N ALA A 160 4.95 6.53 12.08
CA ALA A 160 4.31 5.82 13.16
C ALA A 160 3.05 5.08 12.67
N ILE A 161 2.15 5.76 11.95
CA ILE A 161 0.96 5.12 11.35
C ILE A 161 1.37 3.99 10.40
N LEU A 162 2.41 4.19 9.59
CA LEU A 162 2.88 3.20 8.63
C LEU A 162 3.40 1.91 9.31
N VAL A 163 4.11 2.03 10.43
CA VAL A 163 4.57 0.89 11.24
C VAL A 163 3.39 0.02 11.68
N PHE A 164 2.26 0.65 12.04
CA PHE A 164 1.03 -0.03 12.43
C PHE A 164 0.07 -0.29 11.25
N SER A 165 0.53 -0.22 9.99
CA SER A 165 -0.36 -0.49 8.84
C SER A 165 -0.48 -1.98 8.55
N HIS A 166 0.64 -2.64 8.22
CA HIS A 166 0.67 -4.05 7.85
C HIS A 166 2.12 -4.59 7.94
N PRO A 167 2.38 -5.84 8.38
CA PRO A 167 3.75 -6.38 8.44
C PRO A 167 4.50 -6.35 7.11
N LEU A 168 3.81 -6.71 6.03
CA LEU A 168 4.38 -6.72 4.68
C LEU A 168 4.71 -5.32 4.13
N ILE A 169 4.34 -4.22 4.81
CA ILE A 169 4.70 -2.86 4.38
C ILE A 169 6.22 -2.63 4.38
N VAL A 170 6.96 -3.45 5.13
CA VAL A 170 8.43 -3.43 5.21
C VAL A 170 9.08 -3.54 3.82
N PHE A 171 8.53 -4.37 2.93
CA PHE A 171 9.07 -4.61 1.59
C PHE A 171 8.93 -3.39 0.66
N PRO A 172 7.71 -2.87 0.39
CA PRO A 172 7.58 -1.66 -0.43
C PRO A 172 8.29 -0.48 0.21
N PHE A 173 8.32 -0.36 1.55
CA PHE A 173 9.03 0.72 2.24
C PHE A 173 10.52 0.73 1.92
N TYR A 174 11.25 -0.36 2.18
CA TYR A 174 12.68 -0.40 1.90
C TYR A 174 13.00 -0.37 0.40
N PHE A 175 12.11 -0.93 -0.45
CA PHE A 175 12.22 -0.73 -1.89
C PHE A 175 12.17 0.75 -2.27
N PHE A 176 11.19 1.50 -1.77
CA PHE A 176 11.07 2.94 -2.03
C PHE A 176 12.26 3.73 -1.47
N CYS A 177 12.75 3.38 -0.28
CA CYS A 177 13.95 3.99 0.29
C CYS A 177 15.18 3.79 -0.61
N ALA A 178 15.45 2.54 -1.01
CA ALA A 178 16.56 2.22 -1.90
C ALA A 178 16.39 2.89 -3.27
N PHE A 179 15.17 2.92 -3.80
CA PHE A 179 14.85 3.57 -5.07
C PHE A 179 15.11 5.07 -5.01
N ALA A 180 14.61 5.76 -3.98
CA ALA A 180 14.83 7.20 -3.79
C ALA A 180 16.33 7.52 -3.60
N TRP A 181 17.05 6.68 -2.87
CA TRP A 181 18.49 6.86 -2.64
C TRP A 181 19.34 6.70 -3.91
N LEU A 182 19.02 5.70 -4.73
CA LEU A 182 19.79 5.36 -5.94
C LEU A 182 19.40 6.21 -7.16
N ASN A 183 18.15 6.68 -7.20
CA ASN A 183 17.62 7.38 -8.35
C ASN A 183 18.03 8.87 -8.34
N LYS A 184 19.19 9.15 -8.94
CA LYS A 184 19.76 10.50 -9.08
C LYS A 184 18.87 11.53 -9.80
N SER A 185 17.80 11.10 -10.49
CA SER A 185 16.85 12.04 -11.10
C SER A 185 15.76 12.54 -10.14
N LEU A 186 15.77 12.06 -8.89
CA LEU A 186 14.94 12.55 -7.80
C LEU A 186 15.80 13.43 -6.89
N ASP A 187 15.32 14.63 -6.56
CA ASP A 187 15.95 15.48 -5.55
C ASP A 187 15.53 15.00 -4.16
N THR A 188 16.30 14.07 -3.60
CA THR A 188 15.99 13.38 -2.35
C THR A 188 16.82 13.93 -1.21
N ASP A 189 16.16 14.40 -0.14
CA ASP A 189 16.85 14.71 1.12
C ASP A 189 17.30 13.41 1.80
N LYS A 190 18.57 13.07 1.64
CA LYS A 190 19.16 11.85 2.22
C LYS A 190 19.15 11.85 3.74
N ARG A 191 19.19 13.02 4.40
CA ARG A 191 19.16 13.11 5.85
C ARG A 191 17.76 12.78 6.36
N LEU A 192 16.72 13.37 5.77
CA LEU A 192 15.32 13.05 6.09
C LEU A 192 15.01 11.59 5.77
N LEU A 193 15.47 11.08 4.63
CA LEU A 193 15.30 9.67 4.26
C LEU A 193 15.93 8.75 5.31
N THR A 194 17.13 9.07 5.80
CA THR A 194 17.81 8.29 6.86
C THR A 194 17.03 8.33 8.17
N VAL A 195 16.52 9.51 8.57
CA VAL A 195 15.67 9.64 9.77
C VAL A 195 14.42 8.77 9.67
N VAL A 196 13.75 8.76 8.52
CA VAL A 196 12.55 7.95 8.28
C VAL A 196 12.88 6.46 8.26
N ILE A 197 14.01 6.04 7.67
CA ILE A 197 14.50 4.66 7.74
C ILE A 197 14.71 4.22 9.19
N VAL A 198 15.40 5.03 9.99
CA VAL A 198 15.68 4.71 11.41
C VAL A 198 14.38 4.65 12.21
N LEU A 199 13.51 5.65 12.08
CA LEU A 199 12.21 5.68 12.76
C LEU A 199 11.36 4.46 12.41
N PHE A 200 11.25 4.14 11.12
CA PHE A 200 10.49 2.98 10.67
C PHE A 200 11.09 1.68 11.20
N THR A 201 12.41 1.50 11.10
CA THR A 201 13.10 0.27 11.54
C THR A 201 12.92 0.07 13.05
N VAL A 202 13.21 1.10 13.85
CA VAL A 202 13.07 1.05 15.31
C VAL A 202 11.62 0.82 15.70
N GLY A 203 10.69 1.54 15.09
CA GLY A 203 9.26 1.38 15.35
C GLY A 203 8.74 -0.01 14.97
N PHE A 204 9.14 -0.54 13.83
CA PHE A 204 8.74 -1.87 13.36
C PHE A 204 9.28 -2.98 14.27
N LEU A 205 10.55 -2.90 14.67
CA LEU A 205 11.13 -3.84 15.64
C LEU A 205 10.44 -3.72 17.00
N ALA A 206 10.21 -2.50 17.49
CA ALA A 206 9.48 -2.27 18.74
C ALA A 206 8.07 -2.86 18.68
N LYS A 207 7.31 -2.64 17.60
CA LYS A 207 5.99 -3.29 17.39
C LYS A 207 6.12 -4.82 17.46
N THR A 208 7.06 -5.39 16.70
CA THR A 208 7.21 -6.84 16.57
C THR A 208 7.55 -7.51 17.91
N PHE A 209 8.41 -6.90 18.73
CA PHE A 209 8.83 -7.48 20.01
C PHE A 209 7.91 -7.14 21.19
N LEU A 210 7.33 -5.93 21.22
CA LEU A 210 6.52 -5.47 22.35
C LEU A 210 5.03 -5.79 22.19
N MET A 211 4.57 -6.03 20.96
CA MET A 211 3.16 -6.29 20.63
C MET A 211 3.03 -7.52 19.72
N PRO A 212 3.44 -8.72 20.18
CA PRO A 212 3.36 -9.93 19.38
C PRO A 212 1.90 -10.28 19.06
N ASP A 213 1.64 -10.58 17.79
CA ASP A 213 0.33 -11.04 17.31
C ASP A 213 0.44 -12.50 16.87
N SER A 214 -0.46 -13.36 17.33
CA SER A 214 -0.40 -14.81 17.08
C SER A 214 -0.58 -15.16 15.61
N TYR A 215 -1.40 -14.40 14.88
CA TYR A 215 -1.63 -14.61 13.45
C TYR A 215 -0.39 -14.18 12.63
N GLU A 216 0.20 -13.03 12.97
CA GLU A 216 1.46 -12.57 12.37
C GLU A 216 2.60 -13.56 12.65
N ASN A 217 2.72 -14.07 13.88
CA ASN A 217 3.73 -15.05 14.26
C ASN A 217 3.57 -16.38 13.50
N ASN A 218 2.33 -16.87 13.34
CA ASN A 218 2.07 -18.07 12.53
C ASN A 218 2.48 -17.84 11.06
N SER A 219 2.11 -16.69 10.50
CA SER A 219 2.48 -16.31 9.14
C SER A 219 4.00 -16.21 8.96
N MET A 220 4.73 -15.69 9.96
CA MET A 220 6.20 -15.64 9.94
C MET A 220 6.84 -17.04 10.09
N GLY A 221 6.21 -17.94 10.85
CA GLY A 221 6.64 -19.33 10.97
C GLY A 221 6.67 -20.07 9.64
N GLN A 222 5.82 -19.67 8.70
CA GLN A 222 5.80 -20.22 7.34
C GLN A 222 7.08 -19.98 6.54
N LEU A 223 7.94 -19.04 6.96
CA LEU A 223 9.27 -18.87 6.36
C LEU A 223 10.15 -20.13 6.51
N ALA A 224 9.83 -21.03 7.44
CA ALA A 224 10.48 -22.34 7.54
C ALA A 224 10.34 -23.17 6.25
N ASN A 225 9.33 -22.90 5.41
CA ASN A 225 9.12 -23.56 4.11
C ASN A 225 10.29 -23.36 3.14
N PHE A 226 11.10 -22.31 3.30
CA PHE A 226 12.35 -22.19 2.56
C PHE A 226 13.30 -23.36 2.81
N LYS A 227 13.33 -23.92 4.03
CA LYS A 227 14.14 -25.09 4.31
C LYS A 227 13.53 -26.36 3.72
N TRP A 228 12.20 -26.50 3.80
CA TRP A 228 11.49 -27.71 3.40
C TRP A 228 11.40 -27.92 1.89
N TYR A 229 11.24 -26.84 1.13
CA TYR A 229 11.08 -26.90 -0.32
C TYR A 229 12.38 -26.67 -1.10
N TYR A 230 13.54 -26.61 -0.43
CA TYR A 230 14.82 -26.50 -1.13
C TYR A 230 15.19 -27.83 -1.81
N PRO A 231 15.61 -27.85 -3.09
CA PRO A 231 15.77 -26.72 -4.03
C PRO A 231 14.56 -26.50 -4.97
N ASP A 232 13.47 -27.24 -4.77
CA ASP A 232 12.28 -27.31 -5.64
C ASP A 232 11.29 -26.15 -5.48
N TYR A 233 11.75 -24.94 -5.13
CA TYR A 233 10.89 -23.76 -4.90
C TYR A 233 9.94 -23.47 -6.07
N PHE A 234 10.42 -23.58 -7.31
CA PHE A 234 9.63 -23.27 -8.50
C PHE A 234 8.56 -24.33 -8.83
N LYS A 235 8.58 -25.48 -8.15
CA LYS A 235 7.60 -26.56 -8.35
C LYS A 235 6.42 -26.45 -7.38
N THR A 236 6.43 -25.51 -6.44
CA THR A 236 5.30 -25.28 -5.55
C THR A 236 4.07 -24.83 -6.35
N TYR A 237 2.88 -25.21 -5.90
CA TYR A 237 1.63 -24.85 -6.55
C TYR A 237 1.53 -23.33 -6.72
N SER A 238 1.89 -22.59 -5.68
CA SER A 238 1.81 -21.12 -5.68
C SER A 238 2.77 -20.45 -6.64
N ASN A 239 3.99 -20.98 -6.83
CA ASN A 239 4.90 -20.46 -7.87
C ASN A 239 4.33 -20.73 -9.27
N ILE A 240 3.86 -21.95 -9.54
CA ILE A 240 3.26 -22.31 -10.83
C ILE A 240 2.06 -21.41 -11.12
N ARG A 241 1.13 -21.28 -10.16
CA ARG A 241 -0.05 -20.42 -10.29
C ARG A 241 0.28 -18.95 -10.40
N PHE A 242 1.30 -18.47 -9.69
CA PHE A 242 1.74 -17.09 -9.83
C PHE A 242 2.19 -16.79 -11.26
N PHE A 243 2.99 -17.67 -11.88
CA PHE A 243 3.41 -17.51 -13.27
C PHE A 243 2.25 -17.68 -14.26
N ASP A 244 1.33 -18.62 -14.05
CA ASP A 244 0.12 -18.73 -14.86
C ASP A 244 -0.68 -17.42 -14.82
N ASN A 245 -0.89 -16.88 -13.61
CA ASN A 245 -1.67 -15.66 -13.40
C ASN A 245 -1.04 -14.44 -14.05
N TRP A 246 0.28 -14.42 -14.32
CA TRP A 246 0.89 -13.35 -15.12
C TRP A 246 0.34 -13.27 -16.54
N PHE A 247 -0.12 -14.38 -17.12
CA PHE A 247 -0.62 -14.40 -18.49
C PHE A 247 -2.14 -14.35 -18.57
N TYR A 248 -2.85 -14.81 -17.54
CA TYR A 248 -4.32 -14.87 -17.56
C TYR A 248 -5.02 -13.78 -16.76
N VAL A 249 -4.47 -13.37 -15.62
CA VAL A 249 -5.13 -12.44 -14.69
C VAL A 249 -4.45 -11.08 -14.75
N TYR A 250 -3.13 -11.06 -14.59
CA TYR A 250 -2.32 -9.86 -14.44
C TYR A 250 -1.55 -9.50 -15.71
N TYR A 251 -2.07 -9.81 -16.90
CA TYR A 251 -1.36 -9.74 -18.20
C TYR A 251 -0.71 -8.39 -18.55
N TRP A 252 -1.17 -7.28 -17.98
CA TRP A 252 -0.50 -5.99 -18.14
C TRP A 252 0.71 -5.79 -17.22
N LEU A 253 0.74 -6.45 -16.06
CA LEU A 253 1.84 -6.39 -15.10
C LEU A 253 3.19 -6.84 -15.70
N PRO A 254 3.33 -8.00 -16.38
CA PRO A 254 4.59 -8.39 -17.01
C PRO A 254 5.01 -7.40 -18.09
N VAL A 255 4.07 -6.86 -18.86
CA VAL A 255 4.36 -5.87 -19.91
C VAL A 255 4.99 -4.62 -19.31
N PHE A 256 4.37 -4.04 -18.27
CA PHE A 256 4.92 -2.84 -17.62
C PHE A 256 6.22 -3.14 -16.87
N TYR A 257 6.34 -4.32 -16.27
CA TYR A 257 7.55 -4.76 -15.59
C TYR A 257 8.74 -4.88 -16.56
N ILE A 258 8.55 -5.57 -17.68
CA ILE A 258 9.58 -5.70 -18.73
C ILE A 258 9.92 -4.34 -19.32
N ALA A 259 8.91 -3.49 -19.59
CA ALA A 259 9.15 -2.13 -20.07
C ALA A 259 10.00 -1.29 -19.10
N ALA A 260 9.76 -1.41 -17.79
CA ALA A 260 10.57 -0.74 -16.77
C ALA A 260 12.01 -1.27 -16.74
N LEU A 261 12.21 -2.60 -16.83
CA LEU A 261 13.54 -3.20 -16.89
C LEU A 261 14.31 -2.76 -18.15
N VAL A 262 13.68 -2.83 -19.32
CA VAL A 262 14.27 -2.38 -20.59
C VAL A 262 14.63 -0.90 -20.50
N PHE A 263 13.76 -0.06 -19.94
CA PHE A 263 14.03 1.37 -19.74
C PHE A 263 15.31 1.58 -18.91
N TYR A 264 15.48 0.88 -17.78
CA TYR A 264 16.68 1.03 -16.96
C TYR A 264 17.93 0.45 -17.62
N ALA A 265 17.81 -0.65 -18.36
CA ALA A 265 18.92 -1.24 -19.11
C ALA A 265 19.41 -0.30 -20.23
N VAL A 266 18.50 0.24 -21.05
CA VAL A 266 18.80 1.20 -22.13
C VAL A 266 19.41 2.48 -21.57
N LYS A 267 18.92 2.96 -20.44
CA LYS A 267 19.47 4.13 -19.74
C LYS A 267 20.75 3.81 -18.94
N LYS A 268 21.26 2.58 -19.00
CA LYS A 268 22.45 2.09 -18.28
C LYS A 268 22.39 2.33 -16.77
N ARG A 269 21.18 2.32 -16.19
CA ARG A 269 20.92 2.52 -14.76
C ARG A 269 20.89 1.16 -14.04
N TRP A 270 22.00 0.44 -14.07
CA TRP A 270 22.10 -0.95 -13.62
C TRP A 270 21.71 -1.18 -12.17
N MET A 271 22.00 -0.23 -11.27
CA MET A 271 21.59 -0.36 -9.86
C MET A 271 20.07 -0.32 -9.69
N LEU A 272 19.37 0.51 -10.45
CA LEU A 272 17.90 0.55 -10.43
C LEU A 272 17.30 -0.65 -11.14
N PHE A 273 17.93 -1.11 -12.22
CA PHE A 273 17.57 -2.37 -12.88
C PHE A 273 17.62 -3.55 -11.89
N LEU A 274 18.76 -3.73 -11.20
CA LEU A 274 18.94 -4.78 -10.21
C LEU A 274 17.99 -4.62 -9.02
N LEU A 275 17.76 -3.39 -8.55
CA LEU A 275 16.80 -3.15 -7.48
C LEU A 275 15.39 -3.61 -7.86
N VAL A 276 14.89 -3.21 -9.03
CA VAL A 276 13.55 -3.61 -9.52
C VAL A 276 13.48 -5.12 -9.76
N LEU A 277 14.52 -5.70 -10.35
CA LEU A 277 14.59 -7.13 -10.63
C LEU A 277 14.56 -7.96 -9.34
N LEU A 278 15.51 -7.70 -8.45
CA LEU A 278 15.71 -8.50 -7.23
C LEU A 278 14.60 -8.27 -6.22
N SER A 279 14.12 -7.04 -6.03
CA SER A 279 13.03 -6.80 -5.07
C SER A 279 11.74 -7.53 -5.46
N SER A 280 11.39 -7.50 -6.75
CA SER A 280 10.19 -8.19 -7.26
C SER A 280 10.35 -9.70 -7.16
N PHE A 281 11.52 -10.23 -7.54
CA PHE A 281 11.81 -11.65 -7.44
C PHE A 281 11.81 -12.13 -5.99
N VAL A 282 12.60 -11.51 -5.11
CA VAL A 282 12.70 -11.89 -3.69
C VAL A 282 11.35 -11.79 -3.00
N TYR A 283 10.59 -10.71 -3.21
CA TYR A 283 9.27 -10.57 -2.61
C TYR A 283 8.31 -11.66 -3.10
N SER A 284 8.30 -11.97 -4.40
CA SER A 284 7.46 -13.07 -4.93
C SER A 284 7.82 -14.41 -4.31
N GLN A 285 9.12 -14.72 -4.15
CA GLN A 285 9.56 -15.97 -3.56
C GLN A 285 9.24 -16.04 -2.07
N ILE A 286 9.40 -14.94 -1.32
CA ILE A 286 8.99 -14.87 0.08
C ILE A 286 7.51 -15.24 0.22
N VAL A 287 6.63 -14.66 -0.60
CA VAL A 287 5.20 -14.96 -0.53
C VAL A 287 4.89 -16.40 -0.98
N ASN A 288 5.34 -16.79 -2.18
CA ASN A 288 4.97 -18.07 -2.78
C ASN A 288 5.57 -19.28 -2.05
N ILE A 289 6.73 -19.14 -1.40
CA ILE A 289 7.33 -20.22 -0.62
C ILE A 289 6.72 -20.27 0.78
N SER A 290 6.36 -19.11 1.36
CA SER A 290 5.66 -19.11 2.66
C SER A 290 4.29 -19.78 2.55
N TYR A 291 3.59 -19.60 1.43
CA TYR A 291 2.29 -20.23 1.19
C TYR A 291 2.38 -21.10 -0.07
N PRO A 292 2.93 -22.32 -0.02
CA PRO A 292 3.24 -23.12 -1.21
C PRO A 292 2.05 -23.82 -1.86
N GLU A 293 0.91 -23.88 -1.16
CA GLU A 293 -0.32 -24.59 -1.56
C GLU A 293 -1.49 -23.65 -1.93
N TYR A 294 -1.29 -22.32 -1.84
CA TYR A 294 -2.33 -21.30 -2.08
C TYR A 294 -2.33 -20.74 -3.50
#